data_AF-U7V4M2-F1
#
_entry.id   AF-U7V4M2-F1
#
_cell.length_a   1.000
_cell.length_b   1.000
_cell.length_c   1.000
_cell.angle_alpha   90.00
_cell.angle_beta   90.00
_cell.angle_gamma   90.00
#
_symmetry.space_group_name_H-M   'P 1'
#
loop_
_entity.id
_entity.type
_entity.pdbx_description
1 polymer ?
#
loop_
_entity_poly.entity_id
_entity_poly.type
_entity_poly.pdbx_seq_one_letter_code
_entity_poly.pdbx_strand_id
1 'polypeptide(L)'
;YIDKAEFKSEADIRLSIIKEIHNRLQSPKINTPGAWSDFEYDFSGSIFFYPVDFTHSYYAKPVNFSGSAYWGEADFSYSTYMDEVYFSESSYQGRAGFNGSIYQGEADFRSSTYRGSAGFARSTYRGGAYFSGSTYLSEAVFRGSVYRCAAAFNSSAYRYWVDLRGSTYQGAADFGGSTYQYWADFRGSTYRWWAYFNDSICRGWAGLSHSVYEGEADFSGSIFCSEIYFGQDGDNSSFSRFTDCTPQFYDETNHKNTLFGSYNNNFTVENGRGHPIYRSLEGLPLSCCFLAEAQKEYLSGIFKEIEETREKLLTTERFQEKIGLPGKLRAFNTALHEWREKVTTAQRTR
;
A
#
# COMPACT_ATOMS: atom_id res chain seq x y z
N TYR A 1 -27.81 32.21 0.46
CA TYR A 1 -26.97 32.97 1.41
C TYR A 1 -27.17 32.50 2.84
N ILE A 2 -28.40 32.19 3.28
CA ILE A 2 -28.72 31.61 4.61
C ILE A 2 -28.01 30.25 4.81
N ASP A 3 -28.09 29.37 3.81
CA ASP A 3 -27.43 28.05 3.81
C ASP A 3 -25.91 28.11 4.10
N LYS A 4 -25.18 29.04 3.44
CA LYS A 4 -23.72 29.13 3.56
C LYS A 4 -23.27 29.64 4.94
N ALA A 5 -24.08 30.46 5.60
CA ALA A 5 -23.77 30.98 6.93
C ALA A 5 -24.02 29.91 8.00
N GLU A 6 -25.10 29.13 7.86
CA GLU A 6 -25.44 28.03 8.75
C GLU A 6 -24.41 26.89 8.68
N PHE A 7 -24.00 26.49 7.47
CA PHE A 7 -22.91 25.53 7.27
C PHE A 7 -21.58 26.00 7.87
N LYS A 8 -21.30 27.31 7.82
CA LYS A 8 -20.08 27.86 8.42
C LYS A 8 -20.13 27.82 9.94
N SER A 9 -21.27 28.16 10.55
CA SER A 9 -21.43 28.07 12.00
C SER A 9 -21.36 26.63 12.54
N GLU A 10 -21.94 25.67 11.84
CA GLU A 10 -21.84 24.25 12.21
C GLU A 10 -20.40 23.74 12.12
N ALA A 11 -19.67 24.14 11.07
CA ALA A 11 -18.26 23.83 10.90
C ALA A 11 -17.42 24.41 12.05
N ASP A 12 -17.65 25.67 12.41
CA ASP A 12 -16.93 26.36 13.48
C ASP A 12 -17.16 25.68 14.85
N ILE A 13 -18.38 25.23 15.13
CA ILE A 13 -18.71 24.48 16.36
C ILE A 13 -17.99 23.13 16.37
N ARG A 14 -18.12 22.33 15.32
CA ARG A 14 -17.49 20.99 15.26
C ARG A 14 -15.98 21.08 15.30
N LEU A 15 -15.39 22.05 14.60
CA LEU A 15 -13.95 22.29 14.64
C LEU A 15 -13.49 22.70 16.05
N SER A 16 -14.29 23.49 16.78
CA SER A 16 -13.99 23.84 18.17
C SER A 16 -14.03 22.62 19.10
N ILE A 17 -14.99 21.73 18.91
CA ILE A 17 -15.07 20.45 19.66
C ILE A 17 -13.86 19.57 19.34
N ILE A 18 -13.52 19.39 18.07
CA ILE A 18 -12.35 18.59 17.64
C ILE A 18 -11.07 19.17 18.20
N LYS A 19 -10.89 20.50 18.17
CA LYS A 19 -9.73 21.17 18.77
C LYS A 19 -9.62 20.91 20.26
N GLU A 20 -10.73 20.97 21.00
CA GLU A 20 -10.69 20.66 22.44
C GLU A 20 -10.35 19.19 22.68
N ILE A 21 -10.94 18.25 21.92
CA ILE A 21 -10.59 16.82 21.99
C ILE A 21 -9.09 16.63 21.72
N HIS A 22 -8.58 17.16 20.61
CA HIS A 22 -7.17 17.09 20.22
C HIS A 22 -6.24 17.62 21.32
N ASN A 23 -6.56 18.77 21.91
CA ASN A 23 -5.76 19.35 23.00
C ASN A 23 -5.78 18.48 24.26
N ARG A 24 -6.90 17.82 24.55
CA ARG A 24 -7.08 17.00 25.77
C ARG A 24 -6.57 15.58 25.63
N LEU A 25 -6.39 15.09 24.41
CA LEU A 25 -5.72 13.82 24.10
C LEU A 25 -4.19 13.93 24.16
N GLN A 26 -3.66 15.15 24.24
CA GLN A 26 -2.24 15.42 24.35
C GLN A 26 -1.79 15.59 25.80
N SER A 27 -0.51 15.30 26.03
CA SER A 27 0.19 15.62 27.27
C SER A 27 1.57 16.21 26.97
N PRO A 28 2.21 16.93 27.91
CA PRO A 28 3.52 17.54 27.69
C PRO A 28 4.65 16.55 27.41
N LYS A 29 4.45 15.27 27.75
CA LYS A 29 5.41 14.20 27.48
C LYS A 29 4.89 13.40 26.27
N ILE A 30 5.78 13.12 25.33
CA ILE A 30 5.46 12.38 24.10
C ILE A 30 4.98 10.97 24.48
N ASN A 31 3.93 10.50 23.80
CA ASN A 31 3.33 9.17 23.97
C ASN A 31 2.87 8.89 25.41
N THR A 32 2.41 9.90 26.15
CA THR A 32 1.73 9.70 27.44
C THR A 32 0.28 10.19 27.41
N PRO A 33 -0.60 9.61 28.23
CA PRO A 33 -2.03 9.94 28.23
C PRO A 33 -2.28 11.42 28.52
N GLY A 34 -3.17 12.03 27.75
CA GLY A 34 -3.81 13.30 28.06
C GLY A 34 -5.01 13.11 29.01
N ALA A 35 -5.63 14.24 29.38
CA ALA A 35 -6.75 14.25 30.32
C ALA A 35 -7.98 13.46 29.83
N TRP A 36 -8.16 13.33 28.51
CA TRP A 36 -9.31 12.62 27.91
C TRP A 36 -8.92 11.32 27.20
N SER A 37 -7.70 10.83 27.40
CA SER A 37 -7.21 9.63 26.72
C SER A 37 -7.98 8.35 27.04
N ASP A 38 -8.61 8.27 28.20
CA ASP A 38 -9.36 7.09 28.66
C ASP A 38 -10.81 7.04 28.16
N PHE A 39 -11.23 7.99 27.31
CA PHE A 39 -12.55 8.01 26.70
C PHE A 39 -12.61 7.16 25.43
N GLU A 40 -13.80 6.66 25.14
CA GLU A 40 -14.11 6.01 23.87
C GLU A 40 -14.58 7.06 22.85
N TYR A 41 -14.13 6.89 21.61
CA TYR A 41 -14.42 7.83 20.53
C TYR A 41 -14.95 7.09 19.31
N ASP A 42 -16.12 7.51 18.85
CA ASP A 42 -16.71 7.03 17.60
C ASP A 42 -16.95 8.21 16.66
N PHE A 43 -16.10 8.29 15.63
CA PHE A 43 -16.21 9.20 14.51
C PHE A 43 -16.70 8.49 13.25
N SER A 44 -17.15 7.24 13.33
CA SER A 44 -17.52 6.48 12.16
C SER A 44 -18.64 7.12 11.35
N GLY A 45 -18.58 6.98 10.02
CA GLY A 45 -19.52 7.58 9.10
C GLY A 45 -19.47 9.12 9.04
N SER A 46 -18.51 9.76 9.69
CA SER A 46 -18.42 11.22 9.74
C SER A 46 -18.01 11.82 8.41
N ILE A 47 -18.61 12.96 8.07
CA ILE A 47 -18.20 13.78 6.93
C ILE A 47 -17.50 15.03 7.46
N PHE A 48 -16.24 15.23 7.06
CA PHE A 48 -15.42 16.39 7.38
C PHE A 48 -15.17 17.19 6.11
N PHE A 49 -15.80 18.37 6.00
CA PHE A 49 -15.66 19.26 4.84
C PHE A 49 -14.62 20.37 5.04
N TYR A 50 -13.86 20.28 6.13
CA TYR A 50 -12.76 21.14 6.52
C TYR A 50 -11.56 20.28 6.97
N PRO A 51 -10.35 20.84 7.04
CA PRO A 51 -9.20 20.14 7.58
C PRO A 51 -9.41 19.73 9.04
N VAL A 52 -8.95 18.53 9.41
CA VAL A 52 -8.98 18.02 10.78
C VAL A 52 -7.58 17.63 11.24
N ASP A 53 -7.27 17.99 12.48
CA ASP A 53 -6.00 17.74 13.14
C ASP A 53 -6.25 16.87 14.37
N PHE A 54 -5.80 15.63 14.27
CA PHE A 54 -5.75 14.62 15.33
C PHE A 54 -4.30 14.20 15.59
N THR A 55 -3.32 15.06 15.28
CA THR A 55 -1.91 14.72 15.47
C THR A 55 -1.60 14.57 16.96
N HIS A 56 -0.48 13.90 17.26
CA HIS A 56 0.03 13.81 18.64
C HIS A 56 -0.97 13.27 19.68
N SER A 57 -2.03 12.60 19.24
CA SER A 57 -3.14 12.20 20.11
C SER A 57 -2.84 10.86 20.77
N TYR A 58 -3.18 10.72 22.05
CA TYR A 58 -3.06 9.47 22.78
C TYR A 58 -4.45 8.90 23.07
N TYR A 59 -4.76 7.74 22.48
CA TYR A 59 -6.00 6.99 22.72
C TYR A 59 -5.69 5.77 23.58
N ALA A 60 -6.22 5.73 24.80
CA ALA A 60 -6.07 4.58 25.71
C ALA A 60 -7.11 3.48 25.43
N LYS A 61 -8.22 3.85 24.80
CA LYS A 61 -9.33 2.98 24.39
C LYS A 61 -9.40 2.86 22.87
N PRO A 62 -10.16 1.88 22.35
CA PRO A 62 -10.39 1.78 20.92
C PRO A 62 -11.02 3.06 20.36
N VAL A 63 -10.65 3.41 19.13
CA VAL A 63 -11.21 4.57 18.43
C VAL A 63 -11.60 4.22 17.01
N ASN A 64 -12.81 4.64 16.62
CA ASN A 64 -13.39 4.31 15.33
C ASN A 64 -13.50 5.55 14.44
N PHE A 65 -12.79 5.54 13.32
CA PHE A 65 -12.85 6.53 12.24
C PHE A 65 -13.43 5.93 10.94
N SER A 66 -13.92 4.68 10.97
CA SER A 66 -14.30 3.94 9.76
C SER A 66 -15.47 4.56 9.00
N GLY A 67 -15.53 4.33 7.69
CA GLY A 67 -16.61 4.85 6.84
C GLY A 67 -16.65 6.38 6.70
N SER A 68 -15.59 7.09 7.11
CA SER A 68 -15.57 8.55 7.13
C SER A 68 -15.16 9.16 5.78
N ALA A 69 -15.62 10.38 5.51
CA ALA A 69 -15.27 11.14 4.31
C ALA A 69 -14.57 12.46 4.67
N TYR A 70 -13.31 12.59 4.29
CA TYR A 70 -12.46 13.75 4.53
C TYR A 70 -12.27 14.54 3.23
N TRP A 71 -12.94 15.68 3.12
CA TRP A 71 -12.80 16.58 1.96
C TRP A 71 -11.64 17.57 2.10
N GLY A 72 -11.26 17.89 3.34
CA GLY A 72 -10.03 18.60 3.66
C GLY A 72 -8.86 17.66 3.95
N GLU A 73 -7.74 18.23 4.40
CA GLU A 73 -6.64 17.43 4.96
C GLU A 73 -7.07 16.75 6.26
N ALA A 74 -6.61 15.53 6.48
CA ALA A 74 -6.83 14.80 7.72
C ALA A 74 -5.49 14.28 8.25
N ASP A 75 -5.04 14.82 9.37
CA ASP A 75 -3.74 14.47 9.94
C ASP A 75 -3.90 13.74 11.28
N PHE A 76 -3.45 12.49 11.32
CA PHE A 76 -3.42 11.59 12.47
C PHE A 76 -1.97 11.26 12.87
N SER A 77 -0.98 11.96 12.31
CA SER A 77 0.44 11.67 12.49
C SER A 77 0.89 11.85 13.94
N TYR A 78 1.92 11.11 14.33
CA TYR A 78 2.55 11.15 15.64
C TYR A 78 1.64 10.77 16.81
N SER A 79 0.57 10.03 16.53
CA SER A 79 -0.40 9.58 17.52
C SER A 79 -0.03 8.22 18.11
N THR A 80 -0.49 7.95 19.33
CA THR A 80 -0.36 6.66 20.01
C THR A 80 -1.74 6.06 20.22
N TYR A 81 -1.94 4.86 19.69
CA TYR A 81 -3.14 4.04 19.88
C TYR A 81 -2.77 2.86 20.77
N MET A 82 -3.27 2.85 22.01
CA MET A 82 -2.98 1.78 22.96
C MET A 82 -3.83 0.53 22.75
N ASP A 83 -4.95 0.69 22.05
CA ASP A 83 -5.88 -0.37 21.69
C ASP A 83 -6.18 -0.32 20.18
N GLU A 84 -7.16 -1.06 19.67
CA GLU A 84 -7.46 -1.08 18.24
C GLU A 84 -7.91 0.28 17.68
N VAL A 85 -7.53 0.56 16.43
CA VAL A 85 -7.98 1.73 15.68
C VAL A 85 -8.48 1.35 14.30
N TYR A 86 -9.64 1.91 13.94
CA TYR A 86 -10.33 1.62 12.68
C TYR A 86 -10.38 2.86 11.79
N PHE A 87 -9.67 2.85 10.67
CA PHE A 87 -9.69 3.82 9.57
C PHE A 87 -10.27 3.23 8.27
N SER A 88 -10.86 2.03 8.35
CA SER A 88 -11.32 1.29 7.19
C SER A 88 -12.49 1.98 6.48
N GLU A 89 -12.70 1.62 5.22
CA GLU A 89 -13.82 2.08 4.38
C GLU A 89 -13.92 3.61 4.26
N SER A 90 -12.82 4.32 4.46
CA SER A 90 -12.79 5.78 4.48
C SER A 90 -12.36 6.37 3.14
N SER A 91 -12.75 7.63 2.90
CA SER A 91 -12.38 8.37 1.69
C SER A 91 -11.65 9.67 2.03
N TYR A 92 -10.45 9.84 1.46
CA TYR A 92 -9.59 10.99 1.69
C TYR A 92 -9.43 11.77 0.39
N GLN A 93 -10.12 12.91 0.28
CA GLN A 93 -10.03 13.81 -0.87
C GLN A 93 -8.75 14.65 -0.81
N GLY A 94 -8.45 15.18 0.38
CA GLY A 94 -7.21 15.87 0.69
C GLY A 94 -6.11 14.89 1.12
N ARG A 95 -4.99 15.46 1.58
CA ARG A 95 -3.87 14.69 2.14
C ARG A 95 -4.31 13.95 3.40
N ALA A 96 -3.87 12.70 3.54
CA ALA A 96 -4.09 11.87 4.72
C ALA A 96 -2.74 11.53 5.40
N GLY A 97 -2.57 11.98 6.64
CA GLY A 97 -1.33 11.79 7.42
C GLY A 97 -1.51 10.76 8.54
N PHE A 98 -0.62 9.77 8.59
CA PHE A 98 -0.53 8.73 9.63
C PHE A 98 0.94 8.44 10.01
N ASN A 99 1.82 9.41 9.78
CA ASN A 99 3.27 9.20 9.88
C ASN A 99 3.71 9.22 11.35
N GLY A 100 4.75 8.46 11.68
CA GLY A 100 5.36 8.55 13.01
C GLY A 100 4.47 8.05 14.16
N SER A 101 3.39 7.33 13.85
CA SER A 101 2.42 6.87 14.84
C SER A 101 2.82 5.52 15.44
N ILE A 102 2.30 5.24 16.63
CA ILE A 102 2.51 3.99 17.37
C ILE A 102 1.17 3.29 17.55
N TYR A 103 1.09 2.05 17.09
CA TYR A 103 -0.11 1.20 17.19
C TYR A 103 0.22 0.02 18.10
N GLN A 104 -0.28 0.02 19.33
CA GLN A 104 -0.13 -1.10 20.26
C GLN A 104 -1.09 -2.24 19.88
N GLY A 105 -2.36 -1.91 19.64
CA GLY A 105 -3.38 -2.81 19.09
C GLY A 105 -3.35 -2.89 17.57
N GLU A 106 -4.39 -3.50 17.00
CA GLU A 106 -4.55 -3.59 15.54
C GLU A 106 -4.86 -2.23 14.92
N ALA A 107 -4.34 -1.99 13.71
CA ALA A 107 -4.60 -0.79 12.92
C ALA A 107 -5.22 -1.19 11.58
N ASP A 108 -6.50 -0.87 11.40
CA ASP A 108 -7.27 -1.24 10.22
C ASP A 108 -7.45 -0.04 9.27
N PHE A 109 -6.82 -0.10 8.10
CA PHE A 109 -6.90 0.88 7.01
C PHE A 109 -7.57 0.29 5.76
N ARG A 110 -8.21 -0.87 5.86
CA ARG A 110 -8.70 -1.64 4.70
C ARG A 110 -9.76 -0.89 3.90
N SER A 111 -9.85 -1.23 2.62
CA SER A 111 -10.94 -0.78 1.74
C SER A 111 -11.08 0.75 1.63
N SER A 112 -10.00 1.49 1.89
CA SER A 112 -10.00 2.95 1.86
C SER A 112 -9.59 3.50 0.50
N THR A 113 -10.05 4.72 0.20
CA THR A 113 -9.71 5.43 -1.05
C THR A 113 -8.97 6.73 -0.75
N TYR A 114 -7.75 6.84 -1.25
CA TYR A 114 -6.89 8.01 -1.09
C TYR A 114 -6.75 8.75 -2.42
N ARG A 115 -7.43 9.90 -2.54
CA ARG A 115 -7.32 10.80 -3.70
C ARG A 115 -6.16 11.78 -3.54
N GLY A 116 -6.00 12.33 -2.35
CA GLY A 116 -4.77 13.02 -1.95
C GLY A 116 -3.66 12.03 -1.61
N SER A 117 -2.46 12.56 -1.33
CA SER A 117 -1.33 11.74 -0.89
C SER A 117 -1.59 11.13 0.48
N ALA A 118 -1.09 9.91 0.70
CA ALA A 118 -1.28 9.15 1.93
C ALA A 118 0.08 8.79 2.54
N GLY A 119 0.33 9.23 3.77
CA GLY A 119 1.61 8.98 4.46
C GLY A 119 1.44 8.09 5.69
N PHE A 120 2.13 6.96 5.71
CA PHE A 120 2.18 5.96 6.79
C PHE A 120 3.62 5.69 7.25
N ALA A 121 4.52 6.62 6.94
CA ALA A 121 5.95 6.42 7.09
C ALA A 121 6.41 6.54 8.55
N ARG A 122 7.50 5.84 8.88
CA ARG A 122 8.16 5.93 10.20
C ARG A 122 7.26 5.54 11.37
N SER A 123 6.29 4.68 11.13
CA SER A 123 5.34 4.23 12.15
C SER A 123 5.77 2.89 12.74
N THR A 124 5.33 2.61 13.97
CA THR A 124 5.57 1.34 14.65
C THR A 124 4.25 0.63 14.90
N TYR A 125 4.08 -0.53 14.29
CA TYR A 125 2.91 -1.40 14.45
C TYR A 125 3.29 -2.59 15.32
N ARG A 126 2.79 -2.62 16.55
CA ARG A 126 2.99 -3.73 17.50
C ARG A 126 1.88 -4.77 17.38
N GLY A 127 0.65 -4.33 17.08
CA GLY A 127 -0.42 -5.19 16.58
C GLY A 127 -0.37 -5.38 15.06
N GLY A 128 -1.37 -6.06 14.50
CA GLY A 128 -1.53 -6.24 13.05
C GLY A 128 -1.81 -4.92 12.33
N ALA A 129 -1.32 -4.77 11.10
CA ALA A 129 -1.55 -3.59 10.28
C ALA A 129 -2.17 -4.00 8.93
N TYR A 130 -3.39 -3.53 8.67
CA TYR A 130 -4.17 -3.99 7.52
C TYR A 130 -4.48 -2.83 6.56
N PHE A 131 -3.85 -2.80 5.40
CA PHE A 131 -4.03 -1.81 4.33
C PHE A 131 -4.77 -2.38 3.11
N SER A 132 -5.21 -3.63 3.19
CA SER A 132 -5.69 -4.41 2.06
C SER A 132 -6.94 -3.85 1.38
N GLY A 133 -7.07 -4.10 0.08
CA GLY A 133 -8.23 -3.65 -0.70
C GLY A 133 -8.28 -2.14 -0.95
N SER A 134 -7.21 -1.41 -0.65
CA SER A 134 -7.20 0.05 -0.75
C SER A 134 -6.87 0.56 -2.15
N THR A 135 -7.33 1.76 -2.47
CA THR A 135 -7.03 2.44 -3.74
C THR A 135 -6.31 3.76 -3.48
N TYR A 136 -5.10 3.90 -4.02
CA TYR A 136 -4.27 5.09 -3.94
C TYR A 136 -4.21 5.75 -5.32
N LEU A 137 -4.86 6.90 -5.48
CA LEU A 137 -4.90 7.66 -6.74
C LEU A 137 -3.74 8.66 -6.87
N SER A 138 -3.09 8.93 -5.74
CA SER A 138 -1.89 9.74 -5.59
C SER A 138 -0.83 8.93 -4.82
N GLU A 139 0.21 9.63 -4.40
CA GLU A 139 1.41 9.12 -3.75
C GLU A 139 1.07 8.40 -2.42
N ALA A 140 1.62 7.20 -2.24
CA ALA A 140 1.47 6.44 -1.00
C ALA A 140 2.86 6.10 -0.40
N VAL A 141 3.07 6.46 0.86
CA VAL A 141 4.40 6.40 1.50
C VAL A 141 4.35 5.56 2.77
N PHE A 142 4.95 4.37 2.77
CA PHE A 142 5.01 3.42 3.89
C PHE A 142 6.41 3.26 4.48
N ARG A 143 7.40 3.98 3.94
CA ARG A 143 8.82 3.78 4.24
C ARG A 143 9.20 3.91 5.72
N GLY A 144 10.26 3.20 6.11
CA GLY A 144 10.91 3.37 7.40
C GLY A 144 10.08 2.88 8.58
N SER A 145 9.13 1.99 8.36
CA SER A 145 8.20 1.51 9.38
C SER A 145 8.64 0.17 9.97
N VAL A 146 8.18 -0.13 11.18
CA VAL A 146 8.43 -1.39 11.87
C VAL A 146 7.11 -2.11 12.12
N TYR A 147 6.99 -3.32 11.58
CA TYR A 147 5.81 -4.18 11.74
C TYR A 147 6.19 -5.39 12.59
N ARG A 148 5.68 -5.47 13.83
CA ARG A 148 5.97 -6.59 14.73
C ARG A 148 5.11 -7.82 14.47
N CYS A 149 3.87 -7.58 14.04
CA CYS A 149 2.92 -8.60 13.63
C CYS A 149 2.71 -8.56 12.10
N ALA A 150 1.69 -9.27 11.62
CA ALA A 150 1.35 -9.30 10.20
C ALA A 150 1.03 -7.90 9.64
N ALA A 151 1.50 -7.64 8.42
CA ALA A 151 1.23 -6.42 7.67
C ALA A 151 0.67 -6.80 6.29
N ALA A 152 -0.60 -6.47 6.04
CA ALA A 152 -1.30 -6.81 4.81
C ALA A 152 -1.51 -5.57 3.93
N PHE A 153 -0.86 -5.53 2.78
CA PHE A 153 -0.99 -4.53 1.72
C PHE A 153 -1.73 -5.09 0.49
N ASN A 154 -2.07 -6.37 0.52
CA ASN A 154 -2.59 -7.13 -0.60
C ASN A 154 -3.90 -6.59 -1.19
N SER A 155 -4.18 -7.00 -2.44
CA SER A 155 -5.40 -6.60 -3.16
C SER A 155 -5.56 -5.08 -3.30
N SER A 156 -4.46 -4.33 -3.30
CA SER A 156 -4.48 -2.87 -3.38
C SER A 156 -4.13 -2.37 -4.78
N ALA A 157 -4.61 -1.17 -5.10
CA ALA A 157 -4.33 -0.51 -6.37
C ALA A 157 -3.61 0.82 -6.16
N TYR A 158 -2.34 0.85 -6.55
CA TYR A 158 -1.48 2.04 -6.54
C TYR A 158 -1.48 2.63 -7.95
N ARG A 159 -2.29 3.67 -8.16
CA ARG A 159 -2.41 4.34 -9.46
C ARG A 159 -1.35 5.41 -9.68
N TYR A 160 -0.59 5.73 -8.64
CA TYR A 160 0.63 6.52 -8.74
C TYR A 160 1.79 5.73 -8.13
N TRP A 161 2.90 6.39 -7.83
CA TRP A 161 4.02 5.69 -7.21
C TRP A 161 3.77 5.36 -5.73
N VAL A 162 4.42 4.29 -5.27
CA VAL A 162 4.41 3.85 -3.87
C VAL A 162 5.85 3.65 -3.36
N ASP A 163 6.12 4.15 -2.16
CA ASP A 163 7.41 4.05 -1.47
C ASP A 163 7.27 3.20 -0.19
N LEU A 164 7.73 1.95 -0.24
CA LEU A 164 7.72 0.99 0.86
C LEU A 164 9.12 0.72 1.43
N ARG A 165 10.10 1.58 1.12
CA ARG A 165 11.51 1.34 1.43
C ARG A 165 11.83 1.27 2.92
N GLY A 166 12.93 0.60 3.25
CA GLY A 166 13.59 0.80 4.55
C GLY A 166 12.77 0.30 5.73
N SER A 167 11.83 -0.62 5.51
CA SER A 167 10.92 -1.11 6.54
C SER A 167 11.41 -2.45 7.10
N THR A 168 11.06 -2.73 8.36
CA THR A 168 11.34 -4.02 9.00
C THR A 168 10.03 -4.75 9.28
N TYR A 169 9.90 -5.95 8.74
CA TYR A 169 8.76 -6.85 8.92
C TYR A 169 9.20 -8.03 9.78
N GLN A 170 8.76 -8.05 11.03
CA GLN A 170 9.01 -9.16 11.95
C GLN A 170 7.95 -10.26 11.81
N GLY A 171 6.72 -9.88 11.45
CA GLY A 171 5.67 -10.80 11.00
C GLY A 171 5.60 -10.91 9.48
N ALA A 172 4.60 -11.64 8.97
CA ALA A 172 4.35 -11.78 7.54
C ALA A 172 4.02 -10.42 6.89
N ALA A 173 4.60 -10.16 5.73
CA ALA A 173 4.33 -8.99 4.90
C ALA A 173 3.68 -9.45 3.60
N ASP A 174 2.41 -9.10 3.39
CA ASP A 174 1.65 -9.51 2.22
C ASP A 174 1.38 -8.32 1.29
N PHE A 175 2.08 -8.26 0.18
CA PHE A 175 1.90 -7.30 -0.91
C PHE A 175 1.13 -7.90 -2.09
N GLY A 176 0.74 -9.17 -2.00
CA GLY A 176 0.25 -9.97 -3.11
C GLY A 176 -1.07 -9.46 -3.70
N GLY A 177 -1.38 -9.88 -4.92
CA GLY A 177 -2.62 -9.47 -5.57
C GLY A 177 -2.75 -7.96 -5.78
N SER A 178 -1.65 -7.19 -5.76
CA SER A 178 -1.71 -5.73 -5.90
C SER A 178 -1.38 -5.28 -7.31
N THR A 179 -1.87 -4.09 -7.70
CA THR A 179 -1.54 -3.46 -8.98
C THR A 179 -0.75 -2.18 -8.74
N TYR A 180 0.42 -2.07 -9.38
CA TYR A 180 1.33 -0.92 -9.30
C TYR A 180 1.45 -0.27 -10.67
N GLN A 181 0.82 0.90 -10.85
CA GLN A 181 0.71 1.58 -12.14
C GLN A 181 2.02 2.26 -12.56
N TYR A 182 2.73 2.86 -11.60
CA TYR A 182 4.03 3.48 -11.81
C TYR A 182 5.09 2.65 -11.08
N TRP A 183 6.02 3.30 -10.38
CA TRP A 183 7.05 2.57 -9.66
C TRP A 183 6.60 2.10 -8.29
N ALA A 184 7.09 0.91 -7.91
CA ALA A 184 6.92 0.32 -6.59
C ALA A 184 8.30 0.08 -5.98
N ASP A 185 8.58 0.81 -4.90
CA ASP A 185 9.91 0.82 -4.30
C ASP A 185 9.93 0.10 -2.96
N PHE A 186 10.44 -1.14 -2.94
CA PHE A 186 10.55 -2.00 -1.77
C PHE A 186 11.96 -2.04 -1.17
N ARG A 187 12.89 -1.25 -1.73
CA ARG A 187 14.33 -1.33 -1.44
C ARG A 187 14.66 -1.14 0.04
N GLY A 188 15.76 -1.75 0.48
CA GLY A 188 16.31 -1.51 1.81
C GLY A 188 15.49 -2.14 2.94
N SER A 189 14.59 -3.07 2.64
CA SER A 189 13.67 -3.65 3.64
C SER A 189 14.21 -4.96 4.21
N THR A 190 13.80 -5.29 5.44
CA THR A 190 14.13 -6.57 6.08
C THR A 190 12.86 -7.35 6.35
N TYR A 191 12.78 -8.57 5.84
CA TYR A 191 11.66 -9.49 6.00
C TYR A 191 12.12 -10.69 6.84
N ARG A 192 11.74 -10.71 8.11
CA ARG A 192 12.13 -11.78 9.05
C ARG A 192 11.28 -13.04 8.92
N TRP A 193 10.08 -12.89 8.37
CA TRP A 193 9.15 -13.96 8.08
C TRP A 193 8.76 -13.91 6.61
N TRP A 194 7.58 -14.42 6.25
CA TRP A 194 7.09 -14.44 4.89
C TRP A 194 6.96 -13.05 4.26
N ALA A 195 7.39 -12.93 3.00
CA ALA A 195 7.23 -11.77 2.14
C ALA A 195 6.52 -12.18 0.85
N TYR A 196 5.22 -11.94 0.79
CA TYR A 196 4.37 -12.31 -0.33
C TYR A 196 4.25 -11.16 -1.32
N PHE A 197 4.75 -11.35 -2.54
CA PHE A 197 4.62 -10.45 -3.69
C PHE A 197 3.87 -11.12 -4.85
N ASN A 198 3.33 -12.32 -4.62
CA ASN A 198 2.66 -13.15 -5.60
C ASN A 198 1.41 -12.48 -6.18
N ASP A 199 0.93 -13.01 -7.31
CA ASP A 199 -0.31 -12.60 -7.95
C ASP A 199 -0.43 -11.08 -8.24
N SER A 200 0.68 -10.35 -8.28
CA SER A 200 0.71 -8.89 -8.43
C SER A 200 0.98 -8.47 -9.88
N ILE A 201 0.60 -7.24 -10.23
CA ILE A 201 0.88 -6.65 -11.54
C ILE A 201 1.65 -5.35 -11.34
N CYS A 202 2.91 -5.34 -11.73
CA CYS A 202 3.76 -4.16 -11.72
C CYS A 202 3.90 -3.63 -13.15
N ARG A 203 3.25 -2.50 -13.45
CA ARG A 203 3.38 -1.83 -14.75
C ARG A 203 4.70 -1.08 -14.87
N GLY A 204 5.07 -0.29 -13.87
CA GLY A 204 6.37 0.38 -13.81
C GLY A 204 7.43 -0.49 -13.14
N TRP A 205 8.60 0.12 -12.88
CA TRP A 205 9.72 -0.61 -12.29
C TRP A 205 9.44 -1.02 -10.84
N ALA A 206 9.96 -2.20 -10.48
CA ALA A 206 9.89 -2.75 -9.13
C ALA A 206 11.30 -2.83 -8.53
N GLY A 207 11.55 -2.04 -7.49
CA GLY A 207 12.84 -1.99 -6.79
C GLY A 207 12.85 -2.90 -5.58
N LEU A 208 13.70 -3.91 -5.55
CA LEU A 208 13.83 -4.84 -4.42
C LEU A 208 15.23 -4.87 -3.83
N SER A 209 16.19 -4.15 -4.42
CA SER A 209 17.59 -4.07 -4.01
C SER A 209 17.79 -3.62 -2.55
N HIS A 210 18.98 -3.88 -2.00
CA HIS A 210 19.34 -3.65 -0.59
C HIS A 210 18.42 -4.34 0.44
N SER A 211 17.64 -5.35 0.04
CA SER A 211 16.69 -6.00 0.94
C SER A 211 17.22 -7.31 1.49
N VAL A 212 16.80 -7.65 2.71
CA VAL A 212 17.14 -8.91 3.37
C VAL A 212 15.89 -9.74 3.54
N TYR A 213 15.93 -10.98 3.07
CA TYR A 213 14.87 -11.96 3.22
C TYR A 213 15.37 -13.11 4.10
N GLU A 214 14.77 -13.25 5.28
CA GLU A 214 15.04 -14.33 6.23
C GLU A 214 13.96 -15.42 6.18
N GLY A 215 12.69 -15.05 5.93
CA GLY A 215 11.62 -15.99 5.62
C GLY A 215 11.33 -16.08 4.11
N GLU A 216 10.40 -16.96 3.73
CA GLU A 216 10.07 -17.21 2.32
C GLU A 216 9.69 -15.92 1.58
N ALA A 217 10.13 -15.82 0.34
CA ALA A 217 9.80 -14.72 -0.56
C ALA A 217 9.14 -15.27 -1.82
N ASP A 218 7.87 -14.94 -2.02
CA ASP A 218 7.08 -15.49 -3.13
C ASP A 218 6.68 -14.39 -4.11
N PHE A 219 7.08 -14.56 -5.37
CA PHE A 219 6.79 -13.69 -6.51
C PHE A 219 5.94 -14.40 -7.57
N SER A 220 5.52 -15.64 -7.32
CA SER A 220 4.81 -16.48 -8.27
C SER A 220 3.47 -15.89 -8.71
N GLY A 221 3.03 -16.22 -9.93
CA GLY A 221 1.78 -15.69 -10.47
C GLY A 221 1.75 -14.18 -10.74
N SER A 222 2.85 -13.46 -10.51
CA SER A 222 2.97 -12.02 -10.76
C SER A 222 3.36 -11.68 -12.20
N ILE A 223 3.13 -10.43 -12.59
CA ILE A 223 3.51 -9.88 -13.90
C ILE A 223 4.31 -8.60 -13.68
N PHE A 224 5.55 -8.56 -14.14
CA PHE A 224 6.41 -7.37 -14.14
C PHE A 224 6.54 -6.86 -15.57
N CYS A 225 5.83 -5.79 -15.91
CA CYS A 225 5.81 -5.23 -17.26
C CYS A 225 7.08 -4.46 -17.60
N SER A 226 7.62 -3.73 -16.61
CA SER A 226 8.92 -3.06 -16.66
C SER A 226 9.95 -3.87 -15.89
N GLU A 227 11.08 -3.24 -15.59
CA GLU A 227 12.20 -3.89 -14.93
C GLU A 227 11.95 -4.19 -13.45
N ILE A 228 12.46 -5.34 -13.03
CA ILE A 228 12.62 -5.72 -11.64
C ILE A 228 14.11 -5.78 -11.28
N TYR A 229 14.48 -5.27 -10.10
CA TYR A 229 15.89 -5.22 -9.68
C TYR A 229 16.09 -5.70 -8.23
N PHE A 230 16.83 -6.79 -8.07
CA PHE A 230 17.36 -7.29 -6.79
C PHE A 230 18.77 -6.78 -6.48
N GLY A 231 19.40 -6.10 -7.43
CA GLY A 231 20.69 -5.44 -7.26
C GLY A 231 20.82 -4.27 -8.22
N GLN A 232 21.74 -3.34 -7.94
CA GLN A 232 21.94 -2.15 -8.77
C GLN A 232 23.43 -1.97 -9.13
N ASP A 233 23.68 -1.63 -10.41
CA ASP A 233 24.91 -1.00 -10.92
C ASP A 233 26.26 -1.60 -10.50
N GLY A 234 26.34 -2.92 -10.26
CA GLY A 234 27.61 -3.61 -9.98
C GLY A 234 28.22 -3.32 -8.60
N ASP A 235 27.53 -2.57 -7.74
CA ASP A 235 27.91 -2.41 -6.33
C ASP A 235 27.28 -3.53 -5.49
N ASN A 236 28.11 -4.44 -4.98
CA ASN A 236 27.66 -5.54 -4.13
C ASN A 236 26.91 -5.06 -2.87
N SER A 237 27.19 -3.84 -2.37
CA SER A 237 26.49 -3.28 -1.21
C SER A 237 25.02 -2.94 -1.49
N SER A 238 24.64 -3.00 -2.77
CA SER A 238 23.27 -2.81 -3.25
C SER A 238 22.45 -4.07 -3.43
N PHE A 239 23.04 -5.24 -3.27
CA PHE A 239 22.33 -6.48 -3.58
C PHE A 239 21.43 -6.89 -2.45
N SER A 240 20.29 -7.46 -2.83
CA SER A 240 19.43 -8.16 -1.90
C SER A 240 20.04 -9.50 -1.54
N ARG A 241 19.72 -9.95 -0.33
CA ARG A 241 20.23 -11.19 0.25
C ARG A 241 19.08 -12.04 0.73
N PHE A 242 19.03 -13.27 0.25
CA PHE A 242 18.13 -14.31 0.74
C PHE A 242 18.94 -15.25 1.63
N THR A 243 18.58 -15.38 2.90
CA THR A 243 19.46 -16.03 3.89
C THR A 243 19.15 -17.49 4.11
N ASP A 244 17.87 -17.82 4.31
CA ASP A 244 17.40 -19.18 4.58
C ASP A 244 16.28 -19.63 3.62
N CYS A 245 16.05 -18.87 2.53
CA CYS A 245 14.99 -19.15 1.58
C CYS A 245 15.47 -18.97 0.14
N THR A 246 15.03 -19.84 -0.78
CA THR A 246 15.14 -19.56 -2.22
C THR A 246 13.90 -18.77 -2.64
N PRO A 247 14.03 -17.60 -3.29
CA PRO A 247 12.86 -16.86 -3.76
C PRO A 247 12.10 -17.66 -4.81
N GLN A 248 10.78 -17.72 -4.64
CA GLN A 248 9.89 -18.46 -5.51
C GLN A 248 9.36 -17.53 -6.61
N PHE A 249 9.52 -17.92 -7.87
CA PHE A 249 8.88 -17.25 -9.03
C PHE A 249 7.93 -18.20 -9.79
N TYR A 250 7.89 -19.47 -9.37
CA TYR A 250 6.97 -20.46 -9.91
C TYR A 250 6.36 -21.23 -8.76
N ASP A 251 5.04 -21.21 -8.68
CA ASP A 251 4.29 -22.04 -7.75
C ASP A 251 4.03 -23.40 -8.39
N GLU A 252 4.74 -24.41 -7.91
CA GLU A 252 4.59 -25.80 -8.40
C GLU A 252 3.22 -26.40 -8.05
N THR A 253 2.62 -25.99 -6.93
CA THR A 253 1.37 -26.54 -6.42
C THR A 253 0.19 -26.08 -7.27
N ASN A 254 0.16 -24.78 -7.58
CA ASN A 254 -0.93 -24.19 -8.37
C ASN A 254 -0.57 -23.98 -9.85
N HIS A 255 0.64 -24.39 -10.26
CA HIS A 255 1.17 -24.22 -11.61
C HIS A 255 1.15 -22.76 -12.10
N LYS A 256 1.51 -21.80 -11.23
CA LYS A 256 1.54 -20.38 -11.58
C LYS A 256 2.96 -19.89 -11.82
N ASN A 257 3.24 -19.31 -12.99
CA ASN A 257 4.53 -18.69 -13.29
C ASN A 257 4.50 -17.16 -13.20
N THR A 258 5.66 -16.56 -12.92
CA THR A 258 5.85 -15.12 -13.07
C THR A 258 6.16 -14.77 -14.52
N LEU A 259 5.57 -13.68 -15.03
CA LEU A 259 5.80 -13.17 -16.38
C LEU A 259 6.58 -11.85 -16.38
N PHE A 260 7.46 -11.67 -17.35
CA PHE A 260 8.35 -10.50 -17.45
C PHE A 260 8.20 -9.78 -18.80
N GLY A 261 8.08 -8.45 -18.78
CA GLY A 261 7.94 -7.63 -19.99
C GLY A 261 9.26 -7.08 -20.52
N SER A 262 10.24 -6.84 -19.63
CA SER A 262 11.54 -6.25 -19.96
C SER A 262 12.67 -7.28 -20.03
N TYR A 263 13.64 -7.07 -20.92
CA TYR A 263 14.88 -7.84 -21.00
C TYR A 263 15.98 -7.32 -20.05
N ASN A 264 15.78 -6.15 -19.44
CA ASN A 264 16.78 -5.47 -18.61
C ASN A 264 16.62 -5.73 -17.11
N ASN A 265 15.97 -6.84 -16.73
CA ASN A 265 15.81 -7.20 -15.32
C ASN A 265 17.16 -7.53 -14.68
N ASN A 266 17.29 -7.23 -13.39
CA ASN A 266 18.46 -7.63 -12.60
C ASN A 266 18.07 -8.57 -11.46
N PHE A 267 18.46 -9.84 -11.61
CA PHE A 267 18.27 -10.89 -10.60
C PHE A 267 19.54 -11.19 -9.80
N THR A 268 20.53 -10.29 -9.85
CA THR A 268 21.77 -10.44 -9.09
C THR A 268 21.48 -10.18 -7.61
N VAL A 269 21.90 -11.11 -6.77
CA VAL A 269 21.77 -11.11 -5.31
C VAL A 269 23.14 -11.35 -4.68
N GLU A 270 23.28 -11.10 -3.38
CA GLU A 270 24.53 -11.30 -2.67
C GLU A 270 24.99 -12.77 -2.76
N ASN A 271 26.12 -13.00 -3.42
CA ASN A 271 26.75 -14.32 -3.55
C ASN A 271 27.71 -14.57 -2.38
N GLY A 272 27.47 -15.62 -1.59
CA GLY A 272 28.44 -16.08 -0.59
C GLY A 272 27.87 -16.96 0.51
N ARG A 273 26.82 -16.49 1.20
CA ARG A 273 26.14 -17.21 2.30
C ARG A 273 24.61 -17.28 2.15
N GLY A 274 24.07 -16.80 1.03
CA GLY A 274 22.64 -16.76 0.75
C GLY A 274 22.22 -17.69 -0.40
N HIS A 275 20.93 -17.65 -0.71
CA HIS A 275 20.31 -18.41 -1.79
C HIS A 275 20.25 -17.59 -3.09
N PRO A 276 20.84 -18.07 -4.20
CA PRO A 276 20.83 -17.37 -5.47
C PRO A 276 19.47 -17.49 -6.18
N ILE A 277 19.22 -16.57 -7.12
CA ILE A 277 18.14 -16.71 -8.09
C ILE A 277 18.68 -17.52 -9.28
N TYR A 278 18.23 -18.77 -9.42
CA TYR A 278 18.60 -19.62 -10.55
C TYR A 278 17.92 -19.14 -11.84
N ARG A 279 18.70 -19.03 -12.91
CA ARG A 279 18.24 -18.46 -14.19
C ARG A 279 18.29 -19.48 -15.32
N SER A 280 17.36 -19.36 -16.26
CA SER A 280 17.34 -20.08 -17.53
C SER A 280 18.37 -19.48 -18.52
N LEU A 281 18.51 -20.11 -19.69
CA LEU A 281 19.34 -19.58 -20.79
C LEU A 281 18.87 -18.22 -21.29
N GLU A 282 17.60 -17.88 -21.07
CA GLU A 282 17.01 -16.60 -21.45
C GLU A 282 17.25 -15.50 -20.40
N GLY A 283 17.93 -15.82 -19.29
CA GLY A 283 18.27 -14.86 -18.24
C GLY A 283 17.15 -14.57 -17.23
N LEU A 284 15.99 -15.23 -17.36
CA LEU A 284 14.87 -15.15 -16.40
C LEU A 284 15.00 -16.21 -15.30
N PRO A 285 14.32 -16.05 -14.14
CA PRO A 285 14.21 -17.11 -13.15
C PRO A 285 13.65 -18.39 -13.78
N LEU A 286 14.03 -19.55 -13.23
CA LEU A 286 13.55 -20.84 -13.74
C LEU A 286 12.01 -20.89 -13.78
N SER A 287 11.49 -21.56 -14.81
CA SER A 287 10.04 -21.73 -15.06
C SER A 287 9.26 -20.43 -15.27
N CYS A 288 9.94 -19.30 -15.51
CA CYS A 288 9.33 -18.03 -15.89
C CYS A 288 9.44 -17.76 -17.38
N CYS A 289 8.58 -16.87 -17.89
CA CYS A 289 8.51 -16.53 -19.31
C CYS A 289 8.43 -15.03 -19.54
N PHE A 290 8.80 -14.59 -20.74
CA PHE A 290 8.47 -13.24 -21.19
C PHE A 290 6.99 -13.11 -21.54
N LEU A 291 6.44 -11.89 -21.41
CA LEU A 291 5.13 -11.55 -21.93
C LEU A 291 5.11 -11.68 -23.46
N ALA A 292 4.10 -12.38 -23.98
CA ALA A 292 3.82 -12.43 -25.41
C ALA A 292 3.28 -11.08 -25.91
N GLU A 293 3.40 -10.82 -27.21
CA GLU A 293 3.00 -9.53 -27.80
C GLU A 293 1.52 -9.21 -27.54
N ALA A 294 0.62 -10.17 -27.74
CA ALA A 294 -0.81 -10.00 -27.45
C ALA A 294 -1.10 -9.68 -25.96
N GLN A 295 -0.27 -10.18 -25.03
CA GLN A 295 -0.41 -9.87 -23.61
C GLN A 295 0.05 -8.43 -23.32
N LYS A 296 1.13 -7.97 -23.97
CA LYS A 296 1.60 -6.59 -23.88
C LYS A 296 0.58 -5.61 -24.47
N GLU A 297 -0.03 -5.94 -25.61
CA GLU A 297 -1.09 -5.14 -26.23
C GLU A 297 -2.32 -5.00 -25.31
N TYR A 298 -2.78 -6.11 -24.71
CA TYR A 298 -3.88 -6.07 -23.75
C TYR A 298 -3.56 -5.15 -22.55
N LEU A 299 -2.38 -5.32 -21.93
CA LEU A 299 -1.94 -4.51 -20.81
C LEU A 299 -1.85 -3.02 -21.18
N SER A 300 -1.29 -2.71 -22.34
CA SER A 300 -1.22 -1.35 -22.86
C SER A 300 -2.61 -0.71 -23.00
N GLY A 301 -3.57 -1.45 -23.57
CA GLY A 301 -4.95 -0.99 -23.74
C GLY A 301 -5.65 -0.71 -22.41
N ILE A 302 -5.66 -1.69 -21.49
CA ILE A 302 -6.36 -1.54 -20.21
C ILE A 302 -5.73 -0.47 -19.32
N PHE A 303 -4.40 -0.35 -19.30
CA PHE A 303 -3.73 0.69 -18.51
C PHE A 303 -3.96 2.09 -19.06
N LYS A 304 -4.12 2.23 -20.38
CA LYS A 304 -4.53 3.49 -21.00
C LYS A 304 -5.94 3.89 -20.54
N GLU A 305 -6.90 2.96 -20.54
CA GLU A 305 -8.27 3.23 -20.07
C GLU A 305 -8.33 3.59 -18.57
N ILE A 306 -7.52 2.93 -17.75
CA ILE A 306 -7.35 3.25 -16.33
C ILE A 306 -6.85 4.69 -16.18
N GLU A 307 -5.81 5.08 -16.92
CA GLU A 307 -5.23 6.42 -16.84
C GLU A 307 -6.23 7.49 -17.29
N GLU A 308 -6.91 7.28 -18.42
CA GLU A 308 -7.95 8.19 -18.89
C GLU A 308 -9.10 8.35 -17.88
N THR A 309 -9.47 7.26 -17.19
CA THR A 309 -10.52 7.28 -16.16
C THR A 309 -10.03 8.01 -14.90
N ARG A 310 -8.77 7.83 -14.51
CA ARG A 310 -8.14 8.55 -13.39
C ARG A 310 -8.02 10.05 -13.68
N GLU A 311 -7.53 10.42 -14.85
CA GLU A 311 -7.39 11.82 -15.25
C GLU A 311 -8.75 12.53 -15.31
N LYS A 312 -9.80 11.86 -15.81
CA LYS A 312 -11.18 12.37 -15.72
C LYS A 312 -11.62 12.58 -14.28
N LEU A 313 -11.32 11.64 -13.38
CA LEU A 313 -11.68 11.77 -11.96
C LEU A 313 -11.01 12.99 -11.29
N LEU A 314 -9.77 13.30 -11.68
CA LEU A 314 -8.98 14.41 -11.15
C LEU A 314 -9.40 15.76 -11.75
N THR A 315 -9.58 15.83 -13.07
CA THR A 315 -9.76 17.10 -13.80
C THR A 315 -11.21 17.58 -13.89
N THR A 316 -12.18 16.67 -13.85
CA THR A 316 -13.60 17.04 -13.94
C THR A 316 -14.00 17.89 -12.73
N GLU A 317 -14.70 19.02 -12.94
CA GLU A 317 -15.27 19.82 -11.85
C GLU A 317 -16.70 19.39 -11.49
N ARG A 318 -17.44 18.87 -12.48
CA ARG A 318 -18.84 18.45 -12.32
C ARG A 318 -18.93 17.15 -11.55
N PHE A 319 -19.50 17.21 -10.34
CA PHE A 319 -19.69 16.03 -9.49
C PHE A 319 -20.44 14.89 -10.20
N GLN A 320 -21.48 15.19 -10.97
CA GLN A 320 -22.28 14.19 -11.69
C GLN A 320 -21.46 13.34 -12.65
N GLU A 321 -20.46 13.92 -13.30
CA GLU A 321 -19.57 13.21 -14.23
C GLU A 321 -18.54 12.33 -13.50
N LYS A 322 -18.32 12.56 -12.19
CA LYS A 322 -17.49 11.69 -11.34
C LYS A 322 -18.25 10.49 -10.80
N ILE A 323 -19.59 10.53 -10.80
CA ILE A 323 -20.43 9.43 -10.33
C ILE A 323 -20.17 8.22 -11.22
N GLY A 324 -19.65 7.14 -10.62
CA GLY A 324 -19.35 5.89 -11.33
C GLY A 324 -17.91 5.71 -11.79
N LEU A 325 -17.09 6.77 -11.93
CA LEU A 325 -15.66 6.63 -12.27
C LEU A 325 -14.90 5.76 -11.25
N PRO A 326 -15.13 5.89 -9.92
CA PRO A 326 -14.51 4.97 -8.94
C PRO A 326 -14.95 3.52 -9.13
N GLY A 327 -16.23 3.29 -9.47
CA GLY A 327 -16.75 1.94 -9.78
C GLY A 327 -16.09 1.35 -11.02
N LYS A 328 -15.88 2.17 -12.05
CA LYS A 328 -15.17 1.78 -13.27
C LYS A 328 -13.70 1.41 -12.98
N LEU A 329 -13.00 2.21 -12.16
CA LEU A 329 -11.63 1.89 -11.72
C LEU A 329 -11.54 0.57 -10.94
N ARG A 330 -12.54 0.26 -10.11
CA ARG A 330 -12.62 -1.04 -9.43
C ARG A 330 -12.85 -2.18 -10.42
N ALA A 331 -13.76 -2.02 -11.37
CA ALA A 331 -14.01 -3.02 -12.40
C ALA A 331 -12.74 -3.33 -13.24
N PHE A 332 -11.93 -2.32 -13.56
CA PHE A 332 -10.64 -2.55 -14.22
C PHE A 332 -9.66 -3.36 -13.38
N ASN A 333 -9.60 -3.14 -12.06
CA ASN A 333 -8.75 -3.98 -11.19
C ASN A 333 -9.23 -5.43 -11.18
N THR A 334 -10.54 -5.66 -11.05
CA THR A 334 -11.11 -7.01 -11.11
C THR A 334 -10.77 -7.68 -12.44
N ALA A 335 -10.96 -6.99 -13.56
CA ALA A 335 -10.62 -7.51 -14.89
C ALA A 335 -9.13 -7.85 -15.01
N LEU A 336 -8.23 -6.99 -14.50
CA LEU A 336 -6.80 -7.25 -14.46
C LEU A 336 -6.45 -8.49 -13.63
N HIS A 337 -7.06 -8.68 -12.45
CA HIS A 337 -6.83 -9.85 -11.61
C HIS A 337 -7.27 -11.14 -12.28
N GLU A 338 -8.48 -11.17 -12.82
CA GLU A 338 -9.01 -12.33 -13.55
C GLU A 338 -8.18 -12.65 -14.80
N TRP A 339 -7.74 -11.61 -15.53
CA TRP A 339 -6.89 -11.80 -16.70
C TRP A 339 -5.51 -12.32 -16.30
N ARG A 340 -4.86 -11.72 -15.29
CA ARG A 340 -3.56 -12.16 -14.78
C ARG A 340 -3.61 -13.62 -14.37
N GLU A 341 -4.61 -14.03 -13.60
CA GLU A 341 -4.80 -15.42 -13.19
C GLU A 341 -4.82 -16.39 -14.38
N LYS A 342 -5.52 -16.03 -15.46
CA LYS A 342 -5.60 -16.86 -16.68
C LYS A 342 -4.26 -16.97 -17.41
N VAL A 343 -3.47 -15.90 -17.47
CA VAL A 343 -2.22 -15.88 -18.23
C VAL A 343 -1.03 -16.41 -17.45
N THR A 344 -1.05 -16.33 -16.12
CA THR A 344 0.02 -16.84 -15.25
C THR A 344 -0.20 -18.28 -14.80
N THR A 345 -1.43 -18.80 -14.90
CA THR A 345 -1.66 -20.24 -14.77
C THR A 345 -1.10 -20.92 -16.01
N ALA A 346 0.01 -21.65 -15.86
CA ALA A 346 0.71 -22.28 -16.95
C ALA A 346 -0.25 -23.21 -17.71
N GLN A 347 -0.67 -22.82 -18.92
CA GLN A 347 -1.17 -23.80 -19.87
C GLN A 347 0.01 -24.72 -20.18
N ARG A 348 -0.08 -25.98 -19.77
CA ARG A 348 0.80 -27.06 -20.26
C ARG A 348 0.64 -27.17 -21.77
N THR A 349 1.28 -26.31 -22.54
CA THR A 349 1.72 -26.68 -23.89
C THR A 349 2.98 -27.51 -23.71
N ARG A 350 2.76 -28.81 -23.87
CA ARG A 350 3.74 -29.91 -23.88
C ARG A 350 4.98 -29.61 -24.71
#